data_AF-A0A1M5U9P5-F1
#
_entry.id   AF-A0A1M5U9P5-F1
#
_cell.length_a   1.000
_cell.length_b   1.000
_cell.length_c   1.000
_cell.angle_alpha   90.00
_cell.angle_beta   90.00
_cell.angle_gamma   90.00
#
_symmetry.space_group_name_H-M   'P 1'
#
loop_
_entity.id
_entity.type
_entity.pdbx_description
1 polymer ?
#
loop_
_entity_poly.entity_id
_entity_poly.type
_entity_poly.pdbx_seq_one_letter_code
_entity_poly.pdbx_strand_id
1 'polypeptide(L)'
;MIFESIRLKEGFIERKILFAEGVNLIHSIKNSRGKTTLLRFMLYALGYNIPNTKKIKFNNCEVELVIECEKSGVISLLRCSDIAVEVTIDSEKQTFVLPEQQNELHKIIFGTENVDILRNLLGTFYVDQEKGWTLLNRGVVIGSIHFNIEELIRGLSGRDCSELIQKEARLSRELTKYRQMFSIAQYRETLEAGELVTDSYEEESDISINQFLLHQKRLRAELRRIDSTLANNKRFKQFVADMKLLVQSSDGSIFPVTENNIVGLNDAIDLLIAKRKMVSAEFATVTAQLERLEKEKDSEYEQVAFYKSASLLEVFDKRIAKMPMNPIAIKNEINRLEKELKSIRNDISTMTKSNNSVVSAISQNIVKYAIELGLGDKGSIPKTYLFTSNLKELSGAVLHKTAFAFRLAYIIAIEDALKIKLPIILDSPSGKEVDQANVKLMMEIIKRDFVDHQIIIASIFNYDFDEINNIEIKEHLIEVCENE
;
A
#
# COMPACT_ATOMS: atom_id res chain seq x y z
N MET A 1 22.92 -0.34 -11.44
CA MET A 1 21.93 -1.43 -11.56
C MET A 1 21.71 -1.71 -13.04
N ILE A 2 22.07 -2.91 -13.48
CA ILE A 2 21.93 -3.39 -14.86
C ILE A 2 21.06 -4.64 -14.83
N PHE A 3 20.06 -4.74 -15.71
CA PHE A 3 19.36 -5.99 -15.96
C PHE A 3 20.21 -6.84 -16.89
N GLU A 4 20.54 -8.08 -16.50
CA GLU A 4 21.31 -8.99 -17.35
C GLU A 4 20.40 -9.93 -18.13
N SER A 5 19.42 -10.52 -17.44
CA SER A 5 18.49 -11.44 -18.07
C SER A 5 17.17 -11.57 -17.33
N ILE A 6 16.14 -11.97 -18.06
CA ILE A 6 14.86 -12.39 -17.48
C ILE A 6 14.42 -13.70 -18.14
N ARG A 7 14.06 -14.68 -17.32
CA ARG A 7 13.40 -15.92 -17.73
C ARG A 7 11.95 -15.86 -17.28
N LEU A 8 11.05 -16.09 -18.23
CA LEU A 8 9.62 -16.13 -18.03
C LEU A 8 9.14 -17.54 -18.33
N LYS A 9 8.42 -18.16 -17.41
CA LYS A 9 7.82 -19.48 -17.61
C LYS A 9 6.35 -19.46 -17.23
N GLU A 10 5.50 -19.90 -18.16
CA GLU A 10 4.05 -20.04 -17.99
C GLU A 10 3.66 -21.49 -18.34
N GLY A 11 3.37 -22.30 -17.32
CA GLY A 11 3.16 -23.73 -17.49
C GLY A 11 4.41 -24.43 -18.05
N PHE A 12 4.30 -24.98 -19.26
CA PHE A 12 5.38 -25.70 -19.94
C PHE A 12 6.19 -24.85 -20.92
N ILE A 13 5.79 -23.59 -21.15
CA ILE A 13 6.45 -22.71 -22.10
C ILE A 13 7.36 -21.77 -21.32
N GLU A 14 8.59 -21.63 -21.78
CA GLU A 14 9.55 -20.69 -21.20
C GLU A 14 10.26 -19.86 -22.28
N ARG A 15 10.67 -18.66 -21.89
CA ARG A 15 11.50 -17.80 -22.71
C ARG A 15 12.53 -17.11 -21.82
N LYS A 16 13.80 -17.16 -22.23
CA LYS A 16 14.87 -16.36 -21.63
C LYS A 16 15.23 -15.21 -22.57
N ILE A 17 15.34 -14.01 -22.01
CA ILE A 17 15.73 -12.79 -22.71
C ILE A 17 16.98 -12.27 -22.05
N LEU A 18 17.98 -11.93 -22.86
CA LEU A 18 19.24 -11.32 -22.43
C LEU A 18 19.21 -9.83 -22.77
N PHE A 19 19.73 -9.02 -21.85
CA PHE A 19 19.89 -7.59 -22.02
C PHE A 19 21.37 -7.25 -22.15
N ALA A 20 21.68 -6.24 -22.96
CA ALA A 20 23.00 -5.64 -23.02
C ALA A 20 23.14 -4.56 -21.94
N GLU A 21 24.36 -4.24 -21.52
CA GLU A 21 24.64 -3.17 -20.56
C GLU A 21 24.21 -1.79 -21.07
N GLY A 22 24.33 -1.55 -22.38
CA GLY A 22 23.94 -0.30 -23.04
C GLY A 22 22.45 -0.22 -23.39
N VAL A 23 22.15 -0.07 -24.68
CA VAL A 23 20.78 0.19 -25.17
C VAL A 23 20.08 -1.11 -25.56
N ASN A 24 18.87 -1.29 -25.04
CA ASN A 24 17.98 -2.40 -25.32
C ASN A 24 16.67 -1.90 -25.89
N LEU A 25 16.31 -2.36 -27.09
CA LEU A 25 15.04 -2.06 -27.73
C LEU A 25 14.15 -3.29 -27.70
N ILE A 26 13.08 -3.26 -26.92
CA ILE A 26 12.02 -4.26 -26.95
C ILE A 26 11.07 -3.88 -28.08
N HIS A 27 11.20 -4.55 -29.22
CA HIS A 27 10.51 -4.20 -30.46
C HIS A 27 9.40 -5.19 -30.81
N SER A 28 8.35 -4.71 -31.46
CA SER A 28 7.37 -5.55 -32.15
C SER A 28 6.71 -4.76 -33.27
N ILE A 29 6.49 -5.37 -34.43
CA ILE A 29 5.88 -4.71 -35.59
C ILE A 29 4.46 -4.19 -35.27
N LYS A 30 3.69 -4.95 -34.49
CA LYS A 30 2.30 -4.64 -34.14
C LYS A 30 2.15 -4.20 -32.69
N ASN A 31 1.10 -3.44 -32.40
CA ASN A 31 0.72 -3.12 -31.02
C ASN A 31 0.20 -4.36 -30.28
N SER A 32 0.25 -4.31 -28.95
CA SER A 32 -0.33 -5.34 -28.07
C SER A 32 0.27 -6.74 -28.16
N ARG A 33 1.57 -6.85 -28.49
CA ARG A 33 2.33 -8.11 -28.60
C ARG A 33 3.02 -8.56 -27.32
N GLY A 34 3.20 -7.66 -26.34
CA GLY A 34 3.80 -8.00 -25.05
C GLY A 34 4.96 -7.11 -24.60
N LYS A 35 5.29 -6.03 -25.33
CA LYS A 35 6.38 -5.11 -24.96
C LYS A 35 6.22 -4.53 -23.56
N THR A 36 5.09 -3.86 -23.30
CA THR A 36 4.73 -3.38 -21.96
C THR A 36 4.62 -4.51 -20.94
N THR A 37 4.17 -5.69 -21.36
CA THR A 37 4.09 -6.86 -20.48
C THR A 37 5.47 -7.30 -20.01
N LEU A 38 6.49 -7.28 -20.88
CA LEU A 38 7.87 -7.59 -20.52
C LEU A 38 8.43 -6.57 -19.51
N LEU A 39 8.25 -5.27 -19.77
CA LEU A 39 8.65 -4.23 -18.81
C LEU A 39 7.99 -4.44 -17.45
N ARG A 40 6.69 -4.74 -17.45
CA ARG A 40 5.94 -5.02 -16.21
C ARG A 40 6.42 -6.29 -15.51
N PHE A 41 6.84 -7.32 -16.24
CA PHE A 41 7.47 -8.51 -15.65
C PHE A 41 8.81 -8.21 -15.00
N MET A 42 9.64 -7.36 -15.61
CA MET A 42 10.91 -6.93 -14.99
C MET A 42 10.65 -6.23 -13.65
N LEU A 43 9.68 -5.30 -13.62
CA LEU A 43 9.30 -4.60 -12.39
C LEU A 43 8.65 -5.54 -11.36
N TYR A 44 7.83 -6.49 -11.81
CA TYR A 44 7.24 -7.51 -10.96
C TYR A 44 8.32 -8.39 -10.32
N ALA A 45 9.35 -8.81 -11.07
CA ALA A 45 10.45 -9.60 -10.54
C ALA A 45 11.32 -8.82 -9.54
N LEU A 46 11.47 -7.50 -9.70
CA LEU A 46 12.09 -6.60 -8.72
C LEU A 46 11.29 -6.46 -7.40
N GLY A 47 10.17 -7.17 -7.24
CA GLY A 47 9.38 -7.18 -6.02
C GLY A 47 8.31 -6.09 -5.94
N TYR A 48 8.09 -5.31 -7.00
CA TYR A 48 6.97 -4.36 -7.05
C TYR A 48 5.63 -5.08 -7.24
N ASN A 49 4.56 -4.52 -6.69
CA ASN A 49 3.20 -4.99 -6.93
C ASN A 49 2.64 -4.38 -8.23
N ILE A 50 2.92 -5.04 -9.34
CA ILE A 50 2.57 -4.56 -10.68
C ILE A 50 1.24 -5.18 -11.14
N PRO A 51 0.29 -4.37 -11.66
CA PRO A 51 -0.97 -4.88 -12.16
C PRO A 51 -0.79 -5.78 -13.39
N ASN A 52 -1.59 -6.85 -13.44
CA ASN A 52 -1.64 -7.78 -14.55
C ASN A 52 -1.95 -7.08 -15.88
N THR A 53 -1.59 -7.74 -16.99
CA THR A 53 -2.04 -7.34 -18.32
C THR A 53 -3.24 -8.19 -18.75
N LYS A 54 -4.03 -7.74 -19.73
CA LYS A 54 -5.32 -8.39 -20.10
C LYS A 54 -5.22 -9.90 -20.36
N LYS A 55 -4.08 -10.38 -20.88
CA LYS A 55 -3.92 -11.77 -21.33
C LYS A 55 -3.05 -12.63 -20.41
N ILE A 56 -2.24 -12.02 -19.54
CA ILE A 56 -1.25 -12.73 -18.72
C ILE A 56 -1.41 -12.30 -17.26
N LYS A 57 -1.55 -13.30 -16.39
CA LYS A 57 -1.58 -13.14 -14.94
C LYS A 57 -0.21 -13.47 -14.37
N PHE A 58 0.45 -12.50 -13.74
CA PHE A 58 1.84 -12.66 -13.29
C PHE A 58 2.00 -13.70 -12.19
N ASN A 59 0.99 -13.87 -11.32
CA ASN A 59 0.99 -14.88 -10.28
C ASN A 59 0.85 -16.33 -10.79
N ASN A 60 0.62 -16.52 -12.09
CA ASN A 60 0.63 -17.83 -12.74
C ASN A 60 1.97 -18.13 -13.45
N CYS A 61 2.94 -17.21 -13.38
CA CYS A 61 4.22 -17.33 -14.05
C CYS A 61 5.35 -17.50 -13.04
N GLU A 62 6.32 -18.34 -13.37
CA GLU A 62 7.63 -18.35 -12.72
C GLU A 62 8.52 -17.33 -13.44
N VAL A 63 9.03 -16.35 -12.70
CA VAL A 63 9.86 -15.28 -13.25
C VAL A 63 11.19 -15.26 -12.52
N GLU A 64 12.27 -15.41 -13.27
CA GLU A 64 13.63 -15.29 -12.74
C GLU A 64 14.31 -14.09 -13.41
N LEU A 65 14.75 -13.13 -12.61
CA LEU A 65 15.42 -11.92 -13.05
C LEU A 65 16.84 -11.89 -12.48
N VAL A 66 17.82 -11.70 -13.34
CA VAL A 66 19.22 -11.49 -12.92
C VAL A 66 19.57 -10.03 -13.17
N ILE A 67 20.05 -9.36 -12.12
CA ILE A 67 20.51 -7.97 -12.15
C ILE A 67 21.91 -7.87 -11.55
N GLU A 68 22.69 -6.91 -12.03
CA GLU A 68 23.95 -6.49 -11.41
C GLU A 68 23.75 -5.16 -10.69
N CYS A 69 24.08 -5.12 -9.41
CA CYS A 69 23.99 -3.93 -8.56
C CYS A 69 25.37 -3.51 -8.09
N GLU A 70 25.73 -2.22 -8.25
CA GLU A 70 27.05 -1.69 -7.85
C GLU A 70 27.40 -1.92 -6.38
N LYS A 71 26.39 -2.05 -5.50
CA LYS A 71 26.59 -2.27 -4.06
C LYS A 71 26.55 -3.73 -3.62
N SER A 72 25.89 -4.59 -4.38
CA SER A 72 25.50 -5.94 -3.94
C SER A 72 25.94 -7.03 -4.91
N GLY A 73 26.64 -6.67 -5.99
CA GLY A 73 27.05 -7.59 -7.04
C GLY A 73 25.87 -8.13 -7.84
N VAL A 74 26.02 -9.34 -8.36
CA VAL A 74 24.99 -10.04 -9.13
C VAL A 74 23.94 -10.62 -8.18
N ILE A 75 22.67 -10.29 -8.44
CA ILE A 75 21.51 -10.73 -7.68
C ILE A 75 20.57 -11.50 -8.62
N SER A 76 20.20 -12.73 -8.25
CA SER A 76 19.11 -13.46 -8.90
C SER A 76 17.83 -13.37 -8.07
N LEU A 77 16.74 -12.91 -8.67
CA LEU A 77 15.41 -12.79 -8.06
C LEU A 77 14.45 -13.77 -8.74
N LEU A 78 14.00 -14.78 -7.99
CA LEU A 78 13.00 -15.76 -8.41
C LEU A 78 11.66 -15.45 -7.76
N ARG A 79 10.65 -15.22 -8.59
CA ARG A 79 9.27 -14.95 -8.16
C ARG A 79 8.32 -15.96 -8.82
N CYS A 80 7.76 -16.85 -7.99
CA CYS A 80 6.78 -17.86 -8.42
C CYS A 80 5.35 -17.52 -8.00
N SER A 81 5.14 -16.45 -7.21
CA SER A 81 3.82 -16.02 -6.72
C SER A 81 3.82 -14.53 -6.38
N ASP A 82 2.63 -13.99 -6.08
CA ASP A 82 2.46 -12.61 -5.63
C ASP A 82 2.95 -12.37 -4.20
N ILE A 83 3.00 -13.40 -3.35
CA ILE A 83 3.29 -13.29 -1.92
C ILE A 83 4.76 -13.27 -1.54
N ALA A 84 5.68 -13.74 -2.41
CA ALA A 84 7.09 -13.85 -2.04
C ALA A 84 8.06 -13.78 -3.22
N VAL A 85 9.29 -13.35 -2.93
CA VAL A 85 10.44 -13.37 -3.84
C VAL A 85 11.60 -14.07 -3.15
N GLU A 86 12.21 -15.03 -3.83
CA GLU A 86 13.49 -15.63 -3.44
C GLU A 86 14.63 -14.87 -4.08
N VAL A 87 15.63 -14.49 -3.29
CA VAL A 87 16.80 -13.74 -3.71
C VAL A 87 18.03 -14.62 -3.48
N THR A 88 18.90 -14.71 -4.48
CA THR A 88 20.19 -15.40 -4.38
C THR A 88 21.31 -14.40 -4.62
N ILE A 89 22.25 -14.30 -3.65
CA ILE A 89 23.47 -13.48 -3.72
C ILE A 89 24.62 -14.37 -3.23
N ASP A 90 25.72 -14.47 -3.98
CA ASP A 90 26.89 -15.30 -3.61
C ASP A 90 26.56 -16.74 -3.18
N SER A 91 25.54 -17.34 -3.79
CA SER A 91 24.96 -18.67 -3.46
C SER A 91 24.17 -18.77 -2.15
N GLU A 92 24.01 -17.67 -1.40
CA GLU A 92 23.09 -17.60 -0.27
C GLU A 92 21.68 -17.24 -0.74
N LYS A 93 20.69 -17.99 -0.25
CA LYS A 93 19.28 -17.77 -0.57
C LYS A 93 18.54 -17.14 0.58
N GLN A 94 17.76 -16.10 0.28
CA GLN A 94 16.87 -15.43 1.22
C GLN A 94 15.49 -15.22 0.60
N THR A 95 14.43 -15.48 1.35
CA THR A 95 13.04 -15.26 0.91
C THR A 95 12.46 -14.02 1.57
N PHE A 96 11.78 -13.19 0.78
CA PHE A 96 11.09 -11.98 1.23
C PHE A 96 9.59 -12.12 0.97
N VAL A 97 8.78 -11.86 1.99
CA VAL A 97 7.31 -11.83 1.91
C VAL A 97 6.84 -10.45 1.46
N LEU A 98 5.99 -10.39 0.44
CA LEU A 98 5.48 -9.14 -0.14
C LEU A 98 3.98 -8.95 0.18
N PRO A 99 3.54 -7.70 0.45
CA PRO A 99 4.31 -6.45 0.40
C PRO A 99 5.07 -6.11 1.70
N GLU A 100 4.95 -6.91 2.76
CA GLU A 100 5.44 -6.58 4.11
C GLU A 100 6.96 -6.33 4.16
N GLN A 101 7.74 -7.09 3.40
CA GLN A 101 9.20 -7.03 3.37
C GLN A 101 9.76 -6.39 2.08
N GLN A 102 8.94 -5.61 1.36
CA GLN A 102 9.36 -4.99 0.09
C GLN A 102 10.52 -3.99 0.30
N ASN A 103 10.52 -3.23 1.41
CA ASN A 103 11.57 -2.27 1.69
C ASN A 103 12.90 -2.97 2.04
N GLU A 104 12.84 -4.10 2.73
CA GLU A 104 13.99 -4.93 3.07
C GLU A 104 14.62 -5.52 1.80
N LEU A 105 13.80 -5.99 0.87
CA LEU A 105 14.25 -6.40 -0.46
C LEU A 105 14.90 -5.23 -1.23
N HIS A 106 14.22 -4.08 -1.30
CA HIS A 106 14.70 -2.91 -2.03
C HIS A 106 15.94 -2.27 -1.41
N LYS A 107 16.13 -2.41 -0.09
CA LYS A 107 17.37 -2.04 0.59
C LYS A 107 18.56 -2.81 0.03
N ILE A 108 18.42 -4.11 -0.24
CA ILE A 108 19.50 -4.94 -0.79
C ILE A 108 19.78 -4.57 -2.25
N ILE A 109 18.73 -4.33 -3.05
CA ILE A 109 18.87 -3.99 -4.47
C ILE A 109 19.50 -2.60 -4.66
N PHE A 110 19.03 -1.60 -3.91
CA PHE A 110 19.42 -0.18 -4.12
C PHE A 110 20.43 0.34 -3.09
N GLY A 111 20.72 -0.43 -2.04
CA GLY A 111 21.69 -0.08 -1.00
C GLY A 111 21.38 1.20 -0.24
N THR A 112 20.11 1.38 0.14
CA THR A 112 19.64 2.46 1.04
C THR A 112 18.53 1.97 1.96
N GLU A 113 18.55 2.43 3.22
CA GLU A 113 17.51 2.18 4.21
C GLU A 113 16.44 3.28 4.23
N ASN A 114 16.65 4.36 3.47
CA ASN A 114 15.77 5.51 3.48
C ASN A 114 14.47 5.19 2.74
N VAL A 115 13.39 4.97 3.50
CA VAL A 115 12.07 4.61 2.99
C VAL A 115 11.49 5.65 2.03
N ASP A 116 11.75 6.94 2.29
CA ASP A 116 11.30 8.04 1.43
C ASP A 116 11.98 7.96 0.04
N ILE A 117 13.25 7.51 -0.03
CA ILE A 117 13.92 7.23 -1.31
C ILE A 117 13.32 5.96 -1.94
N LEU A 118 13.31 4.83 -1.22
CA LEU A 118 12.89 3.53 -1.75
C LEU A 118 11.50 3.56 -2.39
N ARG A 119 10.54 4.23 -1.73
CA ARG A 119 9.16 4.36 -2.23
C ARG A 119 9.05 5.15 -3.52
N ASN A 120 10.02 6.02 -3.80
CA ASN A 120 10.00 6.93 -4.95
C ASN A 120 10.89 6.47 -6.12
N LEU A 121 11.76 5.49 -5.92
CA LEU A 121 12.70 5.01 -6.95
C LEU A 121 12.02 4.56 -8.24
N LEU A 122 10.93 3.78 -8.18
CA LEU A 122 10.27 3.34 -9.41
C LEU A 122 9.82 4.52 -10.28
N GLY A 123 9.34 5.58 -9.64
CA GLY A 123 8.95 6.81 -10.33
C GLY A 123 10.14 7.58 -10.90
N THR A 124 11.38 7.34 -10.52
CA THR A 124 12.52 8.05 -11.12
C THR A 124 12.98 7.40 -12.42
N PHE A 125 12.93 6.07 -12.51
CA PHE A 125 13.62 5.31 -13.55
C PHE A 125 12.69 4.58 -14.52
N TYR A 126 11.38 4.47 -14.23
CA TYR A 126 10.38 3.88 -15.12
C TYR A 126 9.33 4.90 -15.58
N VAL A 127 9.06 4.90 -16.88
CA VAL A 127 8.02 5.72 -17.51
C VAL A 127 6.98 4.81 -18.18
N ASP A 128 5.80 4.68 -17.55
CA ASP A 128 4.66 3.93 -18.08
C ASP A 128 4.03 4.64 -19.29
N GLN A 129 3.52 3.84 -20.24
CA GLN A 129 2.94 4.29 -21.50
C GLN A 129 1.75 5.25 -21.32
N GLU A 130 0.90 5.04 -20.31
CA GLU A 130 -0.34 5.81 -20.16
C GLU A 130 -0.11 7.10 -19.38
N LYS A 131 0.40 6.99 -18.14
CA LYS A 131 0.49 8.13 -17.22
C LYS A 131 1.92 8.56 -16.92
N GLY A 132 2.93 7.75 -17.27
CA GLY A 132 4.33 8.05 -16.97
C GLY A 132 4.81 9.36 -17.58
N TRP A 133 4.38 9.65 -18.81
CA TRP A 133 4.72 10.84 -19.58
C TRP A 133 4.02 12.13 -19.14
N THR A 134 3.10 12.06 -18.17
CA THR A 134 2.45 13.24 -17.58
C THR A 134 2.72 13.36 -16.08
N LEU A 135 3.45 12.42 -15.50
CA LEU A 135 3.78 12.38 -14.08
C LEU A 135 5.01 13.26 -13.79
N LEU A 136 4.77 14.45 -13.24
CA LEU A 136 5.81 15.43 -12.92
C LEU A 136 6.31 15.33 -11.48
N ASN A 137 5.57 15.91 -10.54
CA ASN A 137 5.96 16.02 -9.14
C ASN A 137 5.23 15.02 -8.23
N ARG A 138 3.97 14.70 -8.53
CA ARG A 138 3.16 13.75 -7.76
C ARG A 138 2.20 12.98 -8.64
N GLY A 139 1.98 11.71 -8.30
CA GLY A 139 0.96 10.90 -8.94
C GLY A 139 1.26 9.41 -8.85
N VAL A 140 0.53 8.64 -9.67
CA VAL A 140 0.65 7.18 -9.74
C VAL A 140 1.63 6.84 -10.85
N VAL A 141 2.67 6.07 -10.52
CA VAL A 141 3.61 5.52 -11.51
C VAL A 141 2.93 4.39 -12.26
N ILE A 142 2.47 3.38 -11.52
CA ILE A 142 1.74 2.22 -12.05
C ILE A 142 1.00 1.52 -10.91
N GLY A 143 -0.24 1.06 -11.16
CA GLY A 143 -1.04 0.36 -10.15
C GLY A 143 -1.30 1.20 -8.90
N SER A 144 -0.84 0.74 -7.74
CA SER A 144 -0.90 1.44 -6.45
C SER A 144 0.42 2.11 -6.06
N ILE A 145 1.43 2.11 -6.94
CA ILE A 145 2.75 2.68 -6.67
C ILE A 145 2.73 4.16 -7.04
N HIS A 146 3.08 4.99 -6.06
CA HIS A 146 3.03 6.44 -6.19
C HIS A 146 4.43 7.03 -6.26
N PHE A 147 4.51 8.23 -6.79
CA PHE A 147 5.68 9.08 -6.76
C PHE A 147 5.31 10.43 -6.12
N ASN A 148 6.21 10.96 -5.32
CA ASN A 148 6.10 12.22 -4.61
C ASN A 148 7.49 12.85 -4.47
N ILE A 149 7.71 13.95 -5.19
CA ILE A 149 8.99 14.64 -5.21
C ILE A 149 9.39 15.19 -3.83
N GLU A 150 8.43 15.58 -2.99
CA GLU A 150 8.75 16.03 -1.63
C GLU A 150 9.30 14.91 -0.76
N GLU A 151 8.73 13.70 -0.86
CA GLU A 151 9.28 12.51 -0.20
C GLU A 151 10.70 12.23 -0.70
N LEU A 152 10.88 12.19 -2.02
CA LEU A 152 12.20 11.96 -2.61
C LEU A 152 13.24 12.98 -2.12
N ILE A 153 12.91 14.28 -2.12
CA ILE A 153 13.81 15.35 -1.67
C ILE A 153 14.13 15.22 -0.18
N ARG A 154 13.15 14.88 0.68
CA ARG A 154 13.42 14.65 2.10
C ARG A 154 14.37 13.48 2.28
N GLY A 155 14.12 12.37 1.57
CA GLY A 155 14.98 11.20 1.57
C GLY A 155 16.42 11.54 1.15
N LEU A 156 16.57 12.19 -0.01
CA LEU A 156 17.86 12.61 -0.57
C LEU A 156 18.61 13.63 0.30
N SER A 157 17.89 14.47 1.05
CA SER A 157 18.49 15.46 1.96
C SER A 157 18.74 14.93 3.37
N GLY A 158 18.40 13.66 3.64
CA GLY A 158 18.56 13.04 4.96
C GLY A 158 17.69 13.71 6.04
N ARG A 159 16.59 14.36 5.67
CA ARG A 159 15.73 15.08 6.62
C ARG A 159 14.62 14.18 7.13
N ASP A 160 14.62 13.94 8.43
CA ASP A 160 13.56 13.17 9.07
C ASP A 160 12.37 14.08 9.43
N CYS A 161 11.25 13.88 8.74
CA CYS A 161 9.96 14.51 9.05
C CYS A 161 8.93 13.50 9.58
N SER A 162 9.36 12.30 10.01
CA SER A 162 8.47 11.18 10.33
C SER A 162 7.46 11.53 11.42
N GLU A 163 7.88 12.22 12.48
CA GLU A 163 6.99 12.64 13.57
C GLU A 163 5.91 13.62 13.09
N LEU A 164 6.29 14.62 12.29
CA LEU A 164 5.36 15.60 11.74
C LEU A 164 4.36 14.95 10.79
N ILE A 165 4.79 13.99 9.97
CA ILE A 165 3.94 13.23 9.05
C ILE A 165 2.97 12.34 9.83
N GLN A 166 3.42 11.65 10.87
CA GLN A 166 2.55 10.86 11.74
C GLN A 166 1.52 11.74 12.44
N LYS A 167 1.93 12.92 12.91
CA LYS A 167 1.04 13.92 13.51
C LYS A 167 0.00 14.42 12.50
N GLU A 168 0.41 14.73 11.27
CA GLU A 168 -0.49 15.13 10.18
C GLU A 168 -1.53 14.04 9.89
N ALA A 169 -1.11 12.78 9.76
CA ALA A 169 -1.99 11.66 9.49
C ALA A 169 -3.00 11.44 10.62
N ARG A 170 -2.58 11.56 11.88
CA ARG A 170 -3.47 11.47 13.05
C ARG A 170 -4.51 12.57 13.03
N LEU A 171 -4.09 13.83 12.88
CA LEU A 171 -4.99 14.98 12.85
C LEU A 171 -5.95 14.94 11.66
N SER A 172 -5.50 14.46 10.49
CA SER A 172 -6.36 14.32 9.32
C SER A 172 -7.47 13.29 9.56
N ARG A 173 -7.17 12.15 10.21
CA ARG A 173 -8.20 11.14 10.57
C ARG A 173 -9.18 11.69 11.59
N GLU A 174 -8.69 12.44 12.57
CA GLU A 174 -9.51 13.09 13.58
C GLU A 174 -10.45 14.13 12.97
N LEU A 175 -9.94 14.99 12.08
CA LEU A 175 -10.72 15.96 11.33
C LEU A 175 -11.84 15.30 10.50
N THR A 176 -11.57 14.17 9.85
CA THR A 176 -12.61 13.42 9.11
C THR A 176 -13.74 12.98 10.03
N LYS A 177 -13.44 12.48 11.24
CA LYS A 177 -14.47 12.09 12.22
C LYS A 177 -15.29 13.29 12.67
N TYR A 178 -14.65 14.42 12.99
CA TYR A 178 -15.36 15.64 13.37
C TYR A 178 -16.24 16.18 12.25
N ARG A 179 -15.81 16.10 10.98
CA ARG A 179 -16.64 16.46 9.83
C ARG A 179 -17.88 15.59 9.71
N GLN A 180 -17.75 14.27 9.92
CA GLN A 180 -18.90 13.36 9.96
C GLN A 180 -19.86 13.70 11.11
N MET A 181 -19.34 13.98 12.31
CA MET A 181 -20.15 14.44 13.44
C MET A 181 -20.88 15.75 13.13
N PHE A 182 -20.22 16.69 12.46
CA PHE A 182 -20.83 17.94 12.04
C PHE A 182 -21.98 17.74 11.05
N SER A 183 -21.81 16.84 10.07
CA SER A 183 -22.91 16.48 9.15
C SER A 183 -24.12 15.88 9.87
N ILE A 184 -23.90 15.07 10.91
CA ILE A 184 -24.99 14.52 11.74
C ILE A 184 -25.66 15.62 12.57
N ALA A 185 -24.88 16.55 13.13
CA ALA A 185 -25.41 17.69 13.88
C ALA A 185 -26.28 18.60 12.98
N GLN A 186 -25.86 18.86 11.74
CA GLN A 186 -26.67 19.60 10.76
C GLN A 186 -27.96 18.85 10.40
N TYR A 187 -27.90 17.52 10.28
CA TYR A 187 -29.10 16.71 10.07
C TYR A 187 -30.07 16.83 11.25
N ARG A 188 -29.58 16.82 12.49
CA ARG A 188 -30.40 17.03 13.69
C ARG A 188 -31.13 18.39 13.67
N GLU A 189 -30.46 19.48 13.28
CA GLU A 189 -31.11 20.79 13.15
C GLU A 189 -32.29 20.78 12.16
N THR A 190 -32.23 19.94 11.11
CA THR A 190 -33.36 19.76 10.19
C THR A 190 -34.55 19.00 10.80
N LEU A 191 -34.31 18.19 11.83
CA LEU A 191 -35.33 17.42 12.55
C LEU A 191 -36.02 18.23 13.65
N GLU A 192 -35.28 19.09 14.37
CA GLU A 192 -35.82 19.95 15.44
C GLU A 192 -36.79 21.03 14.93
N ALA A 193 -36.86 21.25 13.61
CA ALA A 193 -37.87 22.09 12.97
C ALA A 193 -39.27 21.41 12.88
N GLY A 194 -39.37 20.11 13.24
CA GLY A 194 -40.62 19.35 13.33
C GLY A 194 -40.96 18.97 14.77
N GLU A 195 -42.26 19.01 15.10
CA GLU A 195 -42.88 18.90 16.44
C GLU A 195 -42.23 17.95 17.47
N LEU A 196 -42.13 18.47 18.70
CA LEU A 196 -41.78 17.78 19.94
C LEU A 196 -42.75 16.64 20.26
N VAL A 197 -42.23 15.48 20.65
CA VAL A 197 -42.97 14.47 21.42
C VAL A 197 -42.31 14.33 22.79
N THR A 198 -43.18 14.42 23.79
CA THR A 198 -42.95 14.62 25.23
C THR A 198 -42.24 13.47 25.94
N ASP A 199 -41.37 13.84 26.88
CA ASP A 199 -40.79 13.00 27.92
C ASP A 199 -41.81 12.64 29.02
N SER A 200 -41.74 11.39 29.50
CA SER A 200 -41.70 10.97 30.92
C SER A 200 -42.24 9.53 31.04
N TYR A 201 -41.34 8.54 30.97
CA TYR A 201 -41.43 7.19 31.58
C TYR A 201 -40.26 6.27 31.12
N GLU A 202 -39.47 6.65 30.10
CA GLU A 202 -38.42 5.77 29.50
C GLU A 202 -37.12 5.62 30.33
N GLU A 203 -36.79 6.54 31.26
CA GLU A 203 -35.47 6.55 31.91
C GLU A 203 -35.20 5.35 32.84
N GLU A 204 -36.21 4.80 33.55
CA GLU A 204 -36.00 3.65 34.45
C GLU A 204 -35.88 2.30 33.71
N SER A 205 -36.59 2.15 32.58
CA SER A 205 -36.58 0.94 31.76
C SER A 205 -35.26 0.78 31.00
N ASP A 206 -34.73 1.87 30.42
CA ASP A 206 -33.47 1.84 29.68
C ASP A 206 -32.24 1.61 30.60
N ILE A 207 -32.28 2.09 31.86
CA ILE A 207 -31.23 1.78 32.86
C ILE A 207 -31.23 0.28 33.19
N SER A 208 -32.42 -0.30 33.39
CA SER A 208 -32.58 -1.72 33.74
C SER A 208 -32.12 -2.64 32.59
N ILE A 209 -32.50 -2.34 31.35
CA ILE A 209 -32.06 -3.07 30.15
C ILE A 209 -30.53 -2.99 29.99
N ASN A 210 -29.95 -1.80 30.18
CA ASN A 210 -28.49 -1.63 30.09
C ASN A 210 -27.74 -2.43 31.17
N GLN A 211 -28.27 -2.52 32.39
CA GLN A 211 -27.69 -3.36 33.45
C GLN A 211 -27.72 -4.85 33.06
N PHE A 212 -28.84 -5.37 32.55
CA PHE A 212 -28.93 -6.76 32.10
C PHE A 212 -28.04 -7.04 30.88
N LEU A 213 -27.89 -6.10 29.94
CA LEU A 213 -26.98 -6.23 28.79
C LEU A 213 -25.51 -6.27 29.21
N LEU A 214 -25.11 -5.46 30.19
CA LEU A 214 -23.77 -5.52 30.77
C LEU A 214 -23.51 -6.86 31.46
N HIS A 215 -24.49 -7.36 32.21
CA HIS A 215 -24.39 -8.67 32.86
C HIS A 215 -24.31 -9.82 31.83
N GLN A 216 -25.13 -9.78 30.78
CA GLN A 216 -25.08 -10.75 29.69
C GLN A 216 -23.72 -10.75 28.98
N LYS A 217 -23.14 -9.56 28.70
CA LYS A 217 -21.79 -9.44 28.11
C LYS A 217 -20.72 -10.04 29.02
N ARG A 218 -20.80 -9.80 30.33
CA ARG A 218 -19.87 -10.37 31.32
C ARG A 218 -19.93 -11.90 31.33
N LEU A 219 -21.14 -12.47 31.42
CA LEU A 219 -21.34 -13.93 31.41
C LEU A 219 -20.86 -14.55 30.09
N ARG A 220 -21.07 -13.88 28.95
CA ARG A 220 -20.57 -14.33 27.63
C ARG A 220 -19.06 -14.34 27.55
N ALA A 221 -18.40 -13.32 28.10
CA ALA A 221 -16.94 -13.27 28.16
C ALA A 221 -16.37 -14.37 29.07
N GLU A 222 -17.04 -14.65 30.18
CA GLU A 222 -16.67 -15.75 31.09
C GLU A 222 -16.84 -17.12 30.43
N LEU A 223 -17.94 -17.37 29.71
CA LEU A 223 -18.12 -18.60 28.91
C LEU A 223 -17.00 -18.79 27.89
N ARG A 224 -16.65 -17.73 27.14
CA ARG A 224 -15.54 -17.77 26.17
C ARG A 224 -14.20 -18.08 26.84
N ARG A 225 -13.93 -17.53 28.03
CA ARG A 225 -12.72 -17.82 28.80
C ARG A 225 -12.68 -19.28 29.25
N ILE A 226 -13.80 -19.83 29.72
CA ILE A 226 -13.87 -21.23 30.15
C ILE A 226 -13.69 -22.15 28.94
N ASP A 227 -14.34 -21.85 27.81
CA ASP A 227 -14.21 -22.62 26.57
C ASP A 227 -12.77 -22.61 26.02
N SER A 228 -12.09 -21.45 26.03
CA SER A 228 -10.69 -21.37 25.59
C SER A 228 -9.76 -22.13 26.53
N THR A 229 -10.01 -22.10 27.84
CA THR A 229 -9.23 -22.85 28.84
C THR A 229 -9.42 -24.37 28.65
N LEU A 230 -10.65 -24.82 28.41
CA LEU A 230 -10.94 -26.23 28.11
C LEU A 230 -10.26 -26.70 26.81
N ALA A 231 -10.29 -25.86 25.75
CA ALA A 231 -9.63 -26.17 24.48
C ALA A 231 -8.10 -26.25 24.63
N ASN A 232 -7.51 -25.33 25.40
CA ASN A 232 -6.08 -25.33 25.69
C ASN A 232 -5.66 -26.55 26.53
N ASN A 233 -6.48 -26.95 27.52
CA ASN A 233 -6.22 -28.17 28.29
C ASN A 233 -6.26 -29.43 27.43
N LYS A 234 -7.13 -29.50 26.41
CA LYS A 234 -7.13 -30.61 25.44
C LYS A 234 -5.84 -30.64 24.60
N ARG A 235 -5.37 -29.48 24.14
CA ARG A 235 -4.09 -29.37 23.42
C ARG A 235 -2.90 -29.70 24.31
N PHE A 236 -2.95 -29.31 25.58
CA PHE A 236 -1.91 -29.63 26.56
C PHE A 236 -1.79 -31.14 26.81
N LYS A 237 -2.92 -31.86 26.91
CA LYS A 237 -2.90 -33.34 27.02
C LYS A 237 -2.17 -33.99 25.84
N GLN A 238 -2.50 -33.58 24.62
CA GLN A 238 -1.85 -34.06 23.41
C GLN A 238 -0.36 -33.72 23.39
N PHE A 239 -0.02 -32.47 23.71
CA PHE A 239 1.36 -32.01 23.76
C PHE A 239 2.21 -32.80 24.76
N VAL A 240 1.73 -33.03 25.98
CA VAL A 240 2.46 -33.80 27.00
C VAL A 240 2.62 -35.27 26.57
N ALA A 241 1.61 -35.85 25.94
CA ALA A 241 1.70 -37.20 25.38
C ALA A 241 2.74 -37.29 24.25
N ASP A 242 2.78 -36.30 23.36
CA ASP A 242 3.72 -36.24 22.24
C ASP A 242 5.17 -36.01 22.69
N MET A 243 5.38 -35.31 23.81
CA MET A 243 6.72 -35.08 24.37
C MET A 243 7.38 -36.36 24.91
N LYS A 244 6.63 -37.46 25.10
CA LYS A 244 7.15 -38.76 25.58
C LYS A 244 8.01 -38.65 26.85
N LEU A 245 7.60 -37.79 27.77
CA LEU A 245 8.32 -37.54 29.02
C LEU A 245 8.35 -38.80 29.90
N LEU A 246 9.48 -39.07 30.54
CA LEU A 246 9.65 -40.14 31.52
C LEU A 246 9.87 -39.51 32.91
N VAL A 247 9.20 -40.03 33.92
CA VAL A 247 9.32 -39.58 35.31
C VAL A 247 9.87 -40.72 36.15
N GLN A 248 10.85 -40.40 37.00
CA GLN A 248 11.39 -41.33 38.00
C GLN A 248 10.71 -41.08 39.36
N SER A 249 10.12 -42.13 39.92
CA SER A 249 9.54 -42.12 41.26
C SER A 249 10.64 -42.19 42.33
N SER A 250 10.28 -41.87 43.58
CA SER A 250 11.17 -41.94 44.75
C SER A 250 11.67 -43.36 45.06
N ASP A 251 11.00 -44.38 44.54
CA ASP A 251 11.42 -45.79 44.60
C ASP A 251 12.36 -46.20 43.45
N GLY A 252 12.72 -45.27 42.57
CA GLY A 252 13.64 -45.47 41.46
C GLY A 252 12.99 -45.98 40.17
N SER A 253 11.68 -46.30 40.18
CA SER A 253 10.95 -46.75 39.00
C SER A 253 10.75 -45.61 37.99
N ILE A 254 10.87 -45.90 36.69
CA ILE A 254 10.69 -44.93 35.60
C ILE A 254 9.43 -45.28 34.82
N PHE A 255 8.50 -44.33 34.69
CA PHE A 255 7.28 -44.51 33.90
C PHE A 255 6.99 -43.30 33.01
N PRO A 256 6.34 -43.51 31.85
CA PRO A 256 6.02 -42.43 30.93
C PRO A 256 4.87 -41.57 31.45
N VAL A 257 4.91 -40.26 31.22
CA VAL A 257 3.77 -39.36 31.42
C VAL A 257 2.79 -39.59 30.27
N THR A 258 1.55 -39.88 30.60
CA THR A 258 0.45 -40.12 29.66
C THR A 258 -0.76 -39.29 30.08
N GLU A 259 -1.74 -39.11 29.20
CA GLU A 259 -2.95 -38.34 29.51
C GLU A 259 -3.70 -38.86 30.76
N ASN A 260 -3.51 -40.15 31.09
CA ASN A 260 -4.22 -40.84 32.16
C ASN A 260 -3.52 -40.77 33.52
N ASN A 261 -2.25 -40.34 33.59
CA ASN A 261 -1.47 -40.33 34.84
C ASN A 261 -1.12 -38.94 35.36
N ILE A 262 -1.70 -37.88 34.79
CA ILE A 262 -1.61 -36.52 35.32
C ILE A 262 -2.69 -36.32 36.39
N VAL A 263 -2.29 -36.45 37.66
CA VAL A 263 -3.19 -36.34 38.81
C VAL A 263 -3.74 -34.92 38.95
N GLY A 264 -5.05 -34.78 39.23
CA GLY A 264 -5.73 -33.50 39.45
C GLY A 264 -6.15 -32.74 38.18
N LEU A 265 -5.66 -33.14 37.00
CA LEU A 265 -6.02 -32.50 35.73
C LEU A 265 -7.47 -32.76 35.34
N ASN A 266 -7.96 -33.99 35.53
CA ASN A 266 -9.35 -34.33 35.25
C ASN A 266 -10.32 -33.63 36.21
N ASP A 267 -9.98 -33.55 37.50
CA ASP A 267 -10.78 -32.83 38.49
C ASP A 267 -10.90 -31.33 38.15
N ALA A 268 -9.80 -30.71 37.69
CA ALA A 268 -9.81 -29.33 37.23
C ALA A 268 -10.66 -29.12 35.97
N ILE A 269 -10.64 -30.09 35.04
CA ILE A 269 -11.49 -30.08 33.84
C ILE A 269 -12.96 -30.23 34.23
N ASP A 270 -13.29 -31.16 35.12
CA ASP A 270 -14.65 -31.39 35.58
C ASP A 270 -15.21 -30.18 36.35
N LEU A 271 -14.38 -29.53 37.17
CA LEU A 271 -14.72 -28.27 37.82
C LEU A 271 -15.03 -27.17 36.79
N LEU A 272 -14.23 -27.05 35.73
CA LEU A 272 -14.47 -26.09 34.65
C LEU A 272 -15.76 -26.41 33.87
N ILE A 273 -16.06 -27.69 33.63
CA ILE A 273 -17.31 -28.12 32.99
C ILE A 273 -18.51 -27.80 33.88
N ALA A 274 -18.42 -28.07 35.19
CA ALA A 274 -19.46 -27.74 36.15
C ALA A 274 -19.70 -26.22 36.19
N LYS A 275 -18.63 -25.42 36.26
CA LYS A 275 -18.71 -23.96 36.21
C LYS A 275 -19.33 -23.46 34.90
N ARG A 276 -18.95 -24.04 33.75
CA ARG A 276 -19.54 -23.70 32.45
C ARG A 276 -21.05 -23.94 32.43
N LYS A 277 -21.52 -25.05 32.99
CA LYS A 277 -22.96 -25.36 33.10
C LYS A 277 -23.69 -24.32 33.94
N MET A 278 -23.13 -23.93 35.09
CA MET A 278 -23.72 -22.89 35.95
C MET A 278 -23.82 -21.54 35.23
N VAL A 279 -22.71 -21.06 34.65
CA VAL A 279 -22.67 -19.77 33.93
C VAL A 279 -23.60 -19.80 32.71
N SER A 280 -23.71 -20.94 32.02
CA SER A 280 -24.64 -21.08 30.89
C SER A 280 -26.10 -21.03 31.31
N ALA A 281 -26.45 -21.62 32.46
CA ALA A 281 -27.80 -21.55 33.02
C ALA A 281 -28.15 -20.11 33.41
N GLU A 282 -27.23 -19.42 34.09
CA GLU A 282 -27.40 -18.01 34.45
C GLU A 282 -27.54 -17.13 33.20
N PHE A 283 -26.71 -17.36 32.17
CA PHE A 283 -26.81 -16.66 30.89
C PHE A 283 -28.18 -16.86 30.23
N ALA A 284 -28.72 -18.08 30.26
CA ALA A 284 -30.04 -18.37 29.71
C ALA A 284 -31.14 -17.65 30.51
N THR A 285 -31.05 -17.61 31.85
CA THR A 285 -31.99 -16.87 32.70
C THR A 285 -31.97 -15.37 32.40
N VAL A 286 -30.78 -14.75 32.36
CA VAL A 286 -30.61 -13.33 32.06
C VAL A 286 -31.10 -12.99 30.65
N THR A 287 -30.85 -13.87 29.69
CA THR A 287 -31.33 -13.69 28.31
C THR A 287 -32.85 -13.81 28.25
N ALA A 288 -33.47 -14.76 28.94
CA ALA A 288 -34.93 -14.88 29.01
C ALA A 288 -35.58 -13.68 29.73
N GLN A 289 -34.92 -13.08 30.72
CA GLN A 289 -35.36 -11.85 31.37
C GLN A 289 -35.25 -10.64 30.43
N LEU A 290 -34.14 -10.53 29.68
CA LEU A 290 -33.99 -9.52 28.62
C LEU A 290 -35.09 -9.68 27.56
N GLU A 291 -35.34 -10.89 27.08
CA GLU A 291 -36.39 -11.15 26.10
C GLU A 291 -37.79 -10.81 26.64
N ARG A 292 -38.04 -10.97 27.95
CA ARG A 292 -39.30 -10.54 28.59
C ARG A 292 -39.40 -9.02 28.67
N LEU A 293 -38.34 -8.34 29.10
CA LEU A 293 -38.30 -6.87 29.17
C LEU A 293 -38.37 -6.23 27.78
N GLU A 294 -37.72 -6.84 26.78
CA GLU A 294 -37.83 -6.46 25.37
C GLU A 294 -39.24 -6.72 24.85
N LYS A 295 -39.90 -7.83 25.22
CA LYS A 295 -41.30 -8.08 24.86
C LYS A 295 -42.30 -7.17 25.56
N GLU A 296 -42.07 -6.81 26.82
CA GLU A 296 -42.88 -5.83 27.53
C GLU A 296 -42.75 -4.46 26.84
N LYS A 297 -41.52 -4.06 26.48
CA LYS A 297 -41.25 -2.90 25.64
C LYS A 297 -41.92 -3.01 24.27
N ASP A 298 -41.83 -4.15 23.58
CA ASP A 298 -42.47 -4.39 22.28
C ASP A 298 -44.02 -4.38 22.38
N SER A 299 -44.60 -4.86 23.48
CA SER A 299 -46.05 -4.86 23.72
C SER A 299 -46.59 -3.47 24.06
N GLU A 300 -45.79 -2.62 24.73
CA GLU A 300 -46.06 -1.19 24.88
C GLU A 300 -45.88 -0.45 23.55
N TYR A 301 -44.89 -0.85 22.72
CA TYR A 301 -44.77 -0.39 21.33
C TYR A 301 -45.97 -0.83 20.47
N GLU A 302 -46.59 -1.98 20.71
CA GLU A 302 -47.82 -2.41 20.02
C GLU A 302 -49.05 -1.57 20.43
N GLN A 303 -49.13 -1.11 21.68
CA GLN A 303 -50.16 -0.16 22.11
C GLN A 303 -49.90 1.26 21.54
N VAL A 304 -48.64 1.66 21.38
CA VAL A 304 -48.26 2.87 20.62
C VAL A 304 -48.49 2.69 19.11
N ALA A 305 -48.37 1.47 18.57
CA ALA A 305 -48.60 1.14 17.16
C ALA A 305 -50.08 1.23 16.75
N PHE A 306 -51.03 1.28 17.71
CA PHE A 306 -52.41 1.64 17.40
C PHE A 306 -52.54 3.09 16.91
N TYR A 307 -51.51 3.92 17.09
CA TYR A 307 -51.33 5.22 16.44
C TYR A 307 -50.13 5.21 15.47
N LYS A 308 -50.33 4.57 14.30
CA LYS A 308 -49.62 4.76 13.00
C LYS A 308 -48.10 4.49 12.93
N SER A 309 -47.77 3.38 12.25
CA SER A 309 -46.69 3.19 11.26
C SER A 309 -45.46 4.11 11.33
N ALA A 310 -44.41 3.71 12.06
CA ALA A 310 -43.12 4.36 11.96
C ALA A 310 -42.20 3.68 10.94
N SER A 311 -41.76 4.41 9.93
CA SER A 311 -40.77 3.95 8.94
C SER A 311 -39.36 3.85 9.56
N LEU A 312 -38.44 3.08 8.93
CA LEU A 312 -37.02 3.02 9.34
C LEU A 312 -36.37 4.42 9.42
N LEU A 313 -36.87 5.38 8.62
CA LEU A 313 -36.44 6.77 8.63
C LEU A 313 -36.79 7.44 9.96
N GLU A 314 -38.01 7.23 10.47
CA GLU A 314 -38.46 7.81 11.74
C GLU A 314 -37.71 7.23 12.94
N VAL A 315 -37.32 5.96 12.88
CA VAL A 315 -36.46 5.34 13.92
C VAL A 315 -35.07 5.97 13.92
N PHE A 316 -34.52 6.25 12.73
CA PHE A 316 -33.24 6.95 12.60
C PHE A 316 -33.35 8.40 13.10
N ASP A 317 -34.40 9.13 12.70
CA ASP A 317 -34.64 10.51 13.11
C ASP A 317 -34.79 10.64 14.63
N LYS A 318 -35.56 9.76 15.26
CA LYS A 318 -35.69 9.70 16.72
C LYS A 318 -34.34 9.46 17.42
N ARG A 319 -33.48 8.59 16.87
CA ARG A 319 -32.15 8.33 17.45
C ARG A 319 -31.21 9.52 17.30
N ILE A 320 -31.20 10.20 16.15
CA ILE A 320 -30.36 11.38 15.95
C ILE A 320 -30.83 12.57 16.79
N ALA A 321 -32.15 12.78 16.91
CA ALA A 321 -32.72 13.81 17.78
C ALA A 321 -32.31 13.64 19.24
N LYS A 322 -32.27 12.39 19.74
CA LYS A 322 -31.87 12.06 21.12
C LYS A 322 -30.36 12.14 21.38
N MET A 323 -29.49 12.21 20.37
CA MET A 323 -28.03 12.26 20.57
C MET A 323 -27.58 13.65 21.05
N PRO A 324 -26.98 13.80 22.25
CA PRO A 324 -26.51 15.08 22.73
C PRO A 324 -25.31 15.56 21.88
N MET A 325 -25.50 16.62 21.10
CA MET A 325 -24.46 17.22 20.26
C MET A 325 -24.42 18.73 20.44
N ASN A 326 -23.21 19.30 20.42
CA ASN A 326 -22.99 20.75 20.42
C ASN A 326 -22.38 21.16 19.06
N PRO A 327 -23.19 21.62 18.09
CA PRO A 327 -22.72 21.95 16.74
C PRO A 327 -21.63 23.04 16.73
N ILE A 328 -21.74 24.01 17.64
CA ILE A 328 -20.78 25.12 17.78
C ILE A 328 -19.42 24.60 18.27
N ALA A 329 -19.41 23.74 19.28
CA ALA A 329 -18.19 23.12 19.78
C ALA A 329 -17.51 22.24 18.71
N ILE A 330 -18.29 21.44 17.98
CA ILE A 330 -17.79 20.60 16.87
C ILE A 330 -17.17 21.48 15.78
N LYS A 331 -17.84 22.57 15.38
CA LYS A 331 -17.33 23.50 14.36
C LYS A 331 -16.06 24.22 14.80
N ASN A 332 -15.98 24.63 16.07
CA ASN A 332 -14.78 25.25 16.64
C ASN A 332 -13.60 24.27 16.64
N GLU A 333 -13.86 23.01 16.96
CA GLU A 333 -12.84 21.96 16.95
C GLU A 333 -12.36 21.64 15.52
N ILE A 334 -13.27 21.58 14.54
CA ILE A 334 -12.91 21.49 13.11
C ILE A 334 -11.96 22.63 12.72
N ASN A 335 -12.32 23.88 13.05
CA ASN A 335 -11.50 25.05 12.73
C ASN A 335 -10.12 25.01 13.42
N ARG A 336 -10.04 24.50 14.66
CA ARG A 336 -8.79 24.31 15.41
C ARG A 336 -7.90 23.29 14.70
N LEU A 337 -8.45 22.11 14.39
CA LEU A 337 -7.76 21.03 13.69
C LEU A 337 -7.29 21.48 12.30
N GLU A 338 -8.11 22.21 11.55
CA GLU A 338 -7.72 22.74 10.23
C GLU A 338 -6.54 23.72 10.30
N LYS A 339 -6.51 24.60 11.31
CA LYS A 339 -5.39 25.51 11.56
C LYS A 339 -4.12 24.76 11.95
N GLU A 340 -4.22 23.79 12.86
CA GLU A 340 -3.08 22.99 13.30
C GLU A 340 -2.50 22.18 12.13
N LEU A 341 -3.37 21.57 11.33
CA LEU A 341 -3.00 20.78 10.18
C LEU A 341 -2.35 21.64 9.08
N LYS A 342 -2.84 22.87 8.86
CA LYS A 342 -2.18 23.85 7.99
C LYS A 342 -0.79 24.23 8.49
N SER A 343 -0.62 24.42 9.81
CA SER A 343 0.69 24.70 10.41
C SER A 343 1.66 23.55 10.17
N ILE A 344 1.28 22.32 10.51
CA ILE A 344 2.13 21.14 10.35
C ILE A 344 2.53 20.93 8.90
N ARG A 345 1.60 21.10 7.95
CA ARG A 345 1.91 21.03 6.51
C ARG A 345 2.91 22.11 6.08
N ASN A 346 2.77 23.32 6.62
CA ASN A 346 3.74 24.39 6.37
C ASN A 346 5.10 24.07 6.97
N ASP A 347 5.16 23.47 8.17
CA ASP A 347 6.40 23.06 8.82
C ASP A 347 7.10 21.97 7.99
N ILE A 348 6.37 20.93 7.56
CA ILE A 348 6.88 19.88 6.66
C ILE A 348 7.40 20.50 5.35
N SER A 349 6.62 21.40 4.72
CA SER A 349 7.02 22.06 3.48
C SER A 349 8.28 22.92 3.69
N THR A 350 8.35 23.66 4.78
CA THR A 350 9.51 24.52 5.11
C THR A 350 10.73 23.66 5.38
N MET A 351 10.60 22.59 6.16
CA MET A 351 11.66 21.61 6.38
C MET A 351 12.06 20.85 5.12
N THR A 352 11.20 20.72 4.11
CA THR A 352 11.59 20.10 2.84
C THR A 352 12.32 21.09 1.90
N LYS A 353 11.86 22.34 1.88
CA LYS A 353 12.26 23.36 0.88
C LYS A 353 13.38 24.30 1.33
N SER A 354 13.54 24.55 2.64
CA SER A 354 14.51 25.53 3.15
C SER A 354 15.96 25.03 3.04
N ASN A 355 16.87 25.86 2.49
CA ASN A 355 18.31 25.60 2.41
C ASN A 355 18.69 24.17 1.97
N ASN A 356 18.11 23.70 0.87
CA ASN A 356 18.35 22.36 0.37
C ASN A 356 19.14 22.41 -0.95
N SER A 357 20.40 21.96 -0.89
CA SER A 357 21.27 21.81 -2.06
C SER A 357 20.66 20.86 -3.09
N VAL A 358 19.97 19.81 -2.64
CA VAL A 358 19.27 18.85 -3.51
C VAL A 358 18.17 19.52 -4.31
N VAL A 359 17.35 20.37 -3.68
CA VAL A 359 16.30 21.14 -4.39
C VAL A 359 16.92 22.02 -5.46
N SER A 360 18.04 22.66 -5.15
CA SER A 360 18.73 23.52 -6.09
C SER A 360 19.32 22.74 -7.27
N ALA A 361 19.95 21.60 -7.00
CA ALA A 361 20.53 20.73 -8.03
C ALA A 361 19.46 20.15 -8.96
N ILE A 362 18.39 19.57 -8.40
CA ILE A 362 17.25 19.07 -9.18
C ILE A 362 16.65 20.18 -10.04
N SER A 363 16.38 21.35 -9.45
CA SER A 363 15.81 22.48 -10.21
C SER A 363 16.74 22.95 -11.34
N GLN A 364 18.05 22.97 -11.12
CA GLN A 364 19.04 23.34 -12.14
C GLN A 364 19.04 22.33 -13.30
N ASN A 365 19.02 21.03 -13.00
CA ASN A 365 18.97 19.99 -14.02
C ASN A 365 17.66 20.00 -14.81
N ILE A 366 16.52 20.22 -14.13
CA ILE A 366 15.22 20.38 -14.80
C ILE A 366 15.28 21.55 -15.79
N VAL A 367 15.77 22.71 -15.35
CA VAL A 367 15.85 23.90 -16.19
C VAL A 367 16.82 23.68 -17.36
N LYS A 368 17.96 23.02 -17.13
CA LYS A 368 18.92 22.65 -18.19
C LYS A 368 18.22 21.87 -19.31
N TYR A 369 17.55 20.76 -18.98
CA TYR A 369 16.89 19.91 -19.97
C TYR A 369 15.63 20.53 -20.57
N ALA A 370 14.87 21.30 -19.79
CA ALA A 370 13.67 21.97 -20.30
C ALA A 370 14.01 23.03 -21.36
N ILE A 371 15.09 23.79 -21.17
CA ILE A 371 15.60 24.74 -22.17
C ILE A 371 16.00 24.00 -23.45
N GLU A 372 16.75 22.91 -23.30
CA GLU A 372 17.20 22.09 -24.43
C GLU A 372 16.01 21.53 -25.23
N LEU A 373 14.93 21.11 -24.56
CA LEU A 373 13.69 20.62 -25.17
C LEU A 373 12.79 21.73 -25.74
N GLY A 374 13.19 22.99 -25.66
CA GLY A 374 12.48 24.14 -26.20
C GLY A 374 11.24 24.55 -25.38
N LEU A 375 11.24 24.33 -24.06
CA LEU A 375 10.12 24.66 -23.17
C LEU A 375 10.18 26.09 -22.57
N GLY A 376 11.10 26.92 -23.06
CA GLY A 376 11.29 28.31 -22.61
C GLY A 376 12.63 28.54 -21.89
N ASP A 377 12.83 29.77 -21.41
CA ASP A 377 14.09 30.24 -20.82
C ASP A 377 14.11 30.17 -19.28
N LYS A 378 15.28 30.41 -18.65
CA LYS A 378 15.43 30.43 -17.17
C LYS A 378 14.44 31.34 -16.43
N GLY A 379 13.85 32.33 -17.12
CA GLY A 379 12.84 33.22 -16.56
C GLY A 379 11.41 32.67 -16.56
N SER A 380 11.09 31.71 -17.43
CA SER A 380 9.74 31.14 -17.57
C SER A 380 9.50 29.87 -16.73
N ILE A 381 10.55 29.26 -16.17
CA ILE A 381 10.47 28.10 -15.28
C ILE A 381 11.00 28.49 -13.89
N PRO A 382 10.15 28.96 -12.96
CA PRO A 382 10.56 29.32 -11.62
C PRO A 382 11.13 28.11 -10.85
N LYS A 383 12.05 28.33 -9.91
CA LYS A 383 12.51 27.25 -8.98
C LYS A 383 11.35 26.61 -8.20
N THR A 384 10.25 27.33 -8.00
CA THR A 384 9.04 26.83 -7.35
C THR A 384 8.23 25.85 -8.22
N TYR A 385 8.54 25.76 -9.52
CA TYR A 385 7.86 24.91 -10.48
C TYR A 385 7.93 23.41 -10.11
N LEU A 386 9.01 23.00 -9.44
CA LEU A 386 9.17 21.67 -8.84
C LEU A 386 8.00 21.27 -7.93
N PHE A 387 7.39 22.25 -7.26
CA PHE A 387 6.34 22.05 -6.26
C PHE A 387 4.95 22.52 -6.72
N THR A 388 4.83 22.99 -7.97
CA THR A 388 3.58 23.54 -8.50
C THR A 388 2.53 22.44 -8.68
N SER A 389 1.31 22.70 -8.22
CA SER A 389 0.15 21.81 -8.42
C SER A 389 -0.65 22.14 -9.68
N ASN A 390 -0.37 23.27 -10.32
CA ASN A 390 -1.08 23.74 -11.51
C ASN A 390 -0.39 23.29 -12.80
N LEU A 391 -0.57 22.01 -13.15
CA LEU A 391 -0.03 21.40 -14.36
C LEU A 391 -1.09 21.26 -15.47
N LYS A 392 -2.34 21.62 -15.18
CA LYS A 392 -3.50 21.45 -16.07
C LYS A 392 -3.54 22.44 -17.25
N GLU A 393 -2.70 23.46 -17.22
CA GLU A 393 -2.68 24.54 -18.23
C GLU A 393 -1.70 24.25 -19.38
N LEU A 394 -0.93 23.16 -19.30
CA LEU A 394 0.11 22.83 -20.29
C LEU A 394 -0.45 21.89 -21.37
N SER A 395 -0.02 22.09 -22.62
CA SER A 395 -0.36 21.16 -23.70
C SER A 395 0.29 19.80 -23.49
N GLY A 396 -0.29 18.74 -24.08
CA GLY A 396 0.20 17.37 -23.96
C GLY A 396 1.68 17.20 -24.31
N ALA A 397 2.12 17.82 -25.42
CA ALA A 397 3.54 17.77 -25.83
C ALA A 397 4.48 18.49 -24.84
N VAL A 398 4.03 19.61 -24.25
CA VAL A 398 4.81 20.34 -23.24
C VAL A 398 4.91 19.52 -21.96
N LEU A 399 3.81 18.88 -21.53
CA LEU A 399 3.82 17.97 -20.37
C LEU A 399 4.78 16.80 -20.58
N HIS A 400 4.77 16.20 -21.76
CA HIS A 400 5.64 15.08 -22.10
C HIS A 400 7.13 15.44 -21.99
N LYS A 401 7.53 16.56 -22.60
CA LYS A 401 8.91 17.07 -22.51
C LYS A 401 9.28 17.45 -21.08
N THR A 402 8.36 18.07 -20.35
CA THR A 402 8.59 18.47 -18.96
C THR A 402 8.78 17.24 -18.08
N ALA A 403 7.95 16.20 -18.25
CA ALA A 403 8.07 14.95 -17.51
C ALA A 403 9.41 14.27 -17.78
N PHE A 404 9.83 14.25 -19.05
CA PHE A 404 11.13 13.75 -19.42
C PHE A 404 12.28 14.49 -18.71
N ALA A 405 12.30 15.84 -18.77
CA ALA A 405 13.31 16.65 -18.07
C ALA A 405 13.33 16.41 -16.55
N PHE A 406 12.16 16.23 -15.93
CA PHE A 406 12.03 15.88 -14.52
C PHE A 406 12.66 14.52 -14.20
N ARG A 407 12.39 13.48 -15.00
CA ARG A 407 12.99 12.14 -14.81
C ARG A 407 14.50 12.18 -14.86
N LEU A 408 15.07 12.84 -15.87
CA LEU A 408 16.53 12.97 -16.01
C LEU A 408 17.15 13.64 -14.78
N ALA A 409 16.54 14.72 -14.29
CA ALA A 409 17.01 15.39 -13.08
C ALA A 409 16.91 14.51 -11.83
N TYR A 410 15.89 13.66 -11.72
CA TYR A 410 15.74 12.73 -10.60
C TYR A 410 16.79 11.62 -10.64
N ILE A 411 17.08 11.07 -11.83
CA ILE A 411 18.11 10.04 -12.01
C ILE A 411 19.47 10.58 -11.57
N ILE A 412 19.85 11.78 -12.02
CA ILE A 412 21.11 12.44 -11.61
C ILE A 412 21.15 12.63 -10.09
N ALA A 413 20.05 13.10 -9.48
CA ALA A 413 20.01 13.33 -8.04
C ALA A 413 20.11 12.02 -7.21
N ILE A 414 19.54 10.92 -7.71
CA ILE A 414 19.71 9.59 -7.10
C ILE A 414 21.15 9.11 -7.25
N GLU A 415 21.73 9.22 -8.44
CA GLU A 415 23.11 8.82 -8.69
C GLU A 415 24.08 9.56 -7.77
N ASP A 416 23.91 10.87 -7.64
CA ASP A 416 24.72 11.71 -6.76
C ASP A 416 24.62 11.27 -5.29
N ALA A 417 23.43 10.91 -4.81
CA ALA A 417 23.19 10.60 -3.40
C ALA A 417 23.51 9.15 -3.04
N LEU A 418 23.15 8.19 -3.89
CA LEU A 418 23.30 6.76 -3.62
C LEU A 418 24.56 6.17 -4.21
N LYS A 419 25.22 6.88 -5.14
CA LYS A 419 26.35 6.40 -5.93
C LYS A 419 26.00 5.12 -6.69
N ILE A 420 24.79 5.10 -7.25
CA ILE A 420 24.32 4.01 -8.13
C ILE A 420 23.74 4.58 -9.42
N LYS A 421 23.95 3.87 -10.52
CA LYS A 421 23.34 4.19 -11.82
C LYS A 421 22.06 3.38 -11.99
N LEU A 422 20.92 4.07 -12.08
CA LEU A 422 19.64 3.43 -12.33
C LEU A 422 19.40 3.26 -13.84
N PRO A 423 18.76 2.17 -14.29
CA PRO A 423 18.42 1.96 -15.68
C PRO A 423 17.29 2.90 -16.10
N ILE A 424 17.29 3.39 -17.33
CA ILE A 424 16.23 4.27 -17.84
C ILE A 424 15.26 3.42 -18.66
N ILE A 425 14.07 3.17 -18.10
CA ILE A 425 13.04 2.33 -18.72
C ILE A 425 11.92 3.20 -19.28
N LEU A 426 11.79 3.21 -20.61
CA LEU A 426 10.82 4.03 -21.34
C LEU A 426 9.79 3.14 -22.05
N ASP A 427 8.53 3.21 -21.65
CA ASP A 427 7.44 2.59 -22.41
C ASP A 427 6.84 3.58 -23.40
N SER A 428 7.04 3.29 -24.69
CA SER A 428 6.45 4.00 -25.83
C SER A 428 6.73 5.52 -25.83
N PRO A 429 8.01 5.96 -25.93
CA PRO A 429 8.37 7.39 -25.89
C PRO A 429 7.86 8.20 -27.09
N SER A 430 7.42 7.54 -28.15
CA SER A 430 6.83 8.16 -29.34
C SER A 430 5.30 8.27 -29.25
N GLY A 431 4.79 8.81 -28.14
CA GLY A 431 3.36 8.94 -27.88
C GLY A 431 2.62 9.77 -28.95
N LYS A 432 1.28 9.65 -29.00
CA LYS A 432 0.44 10.32 -30.02
C LYS A 432 0.55 11.85 -30.05
N GLU A 433 1.01 12.44 -28.95
CA GLU A 433 1.03 13.90 -28.74
C GLU A 433 2.40 14.54 -29.00
N VAL A 434 3.42 13.76 -29.39
CA VAL A 434 4.79 14.24 -29.57
C VAL A 434 5.29 13.91 -30.98
N ASP A 435 5.84 14.93 -31.66
CA ASP A 435 6.45 14.75 -32.98
C ASP A 435 7.79 13.98 -32.93
N GLN A 436 8.22 13.48 -34.09
CA GLN A 436 9.48 12.73 -34.20
C GLN A 436 10.72 13.56 -33.88
N ALA A 437 10.70 14.87 -34.13
CA ALA A 437 11.85 15.74 -33.87
C ALA A 437 12.13 15.85 -32.37
N ASN A 438 11.09 15.99 -31.56
CA ASN A 438 11.18 16.01 -30.11
C ASN A 438 11.64 14.66 -29.57
N VAL A 439 11.15 13.55 -30.13
CA VAL A 439 11.61 12.21 -29.74
C VAL A 439 13.08 12.01 -30.05
N LYS A 440 13.53 12.44 -31.24
CA LYS A 440 14.94 12.40 -31.60
C LYS A 440 15.81 13.18 -30.61
N LEU A 441 15.40 14.40 -30.27
CA LEU A 441 16.08 15.23 -29.28
C LEU A 441 16.13 14.57 -27.89
N MET A 442 15.04 13.93 -27.44
CA MET A 442 15.03 13.17 -26.19
C MET A 442 16.04 12.02 -26.22
N MET A 443 16.15 11.29 -27.33
CA MET A 443 17.14 10.20 -27.49
C MET A 443 18.58 10.72 -27.55
N GLU A 444 18.81 11.85 -28.23
CA GLU A 444 20.13 12.50 -28.27
C GLU A 444 20.61 12.91 -26.87
N ILE A 445 19.71 13.43 -26.03
CA ILE A 445 20.01 13.76 -24.63
C ILE A 445 20.42 12.50 -23.85
N ILE A 446 19.67 11.39 -23.99
CA ILE A 446 20.00 10.11 -23.32
C ILE A 446 21.36 9.62 -23.77
N LYS A 447 21.59 9.58 -25.09
CA LYS A 447 22.84 9.10 -25.68
C LYS A 447 24.06 9.89 -25.21
N ARG A 448 23.90 11.22 -25.03
CA ARG A 448 24.99 12.11 -24.62
C ARG A 448 25.25 12.09 -23.10
N ASP A 449 24.21 12.22 -22.29
CA ASP A 449 24.35 12.48 -20.85
C ASP A 449 24.21 11.22 -19.98
N PHE A 450 23.66 10.12 -20.53
CA PHE A 450 23.34 8.90 -19.77
C PHE A 450 23.93 7.63 -20.39
N VAL A 451 25.10 7.75 -21.05
CA VAL A 451 25.80 6.65 -21.72
C VAL A 451 26.14 5.48 -20.79
N ASP A 452 26.42 5.78 -19.52
CA ASP A 452 26.75 4.76 -18.50
C ASP A 452 25.50 4.13 -17.84
N HIS A 453 24.30 4.53 -18.26
CA HIS A 453 23.06 3.94 -17.77
C HIS A 453 22.57 2.91 -18.78
N GLN A 454 22.06 1.79 -18.30
CA GLN A 454 21.33 0.88 -19.16
C GLN A 454 20.02 1.54 -19.61
N ILE A 455 19.78 1.56 -20.92
CA ILE A 455 18.59 2.15 -21.51
C ILE A 455 17.70 1.02 -22.03
N ILE A 456 16.43 1.00 -21.62
CA ILE A 456 15.47 -0.03 -22.03
C ILE A 456 14.23 0.65 -22.58
N ILE A 457 14.00 0.49 -23.89
CA ILE A 457 12.90 1.13 -24.59
C ILE A 457 11.94 0.08 -25.12
N ALA A 458 10.66 0.16 -24.76
CA ALA A 458 9.60 -0.62 -25.40
C ALA A 458 8.94 0.23 -26.48
N SER A 459 9.03 -0.18 -27.75
CA SER A 459 8.44 0.61 -28.84
C SER A 459 8.15 -0.20 -30.10
N ILE A 460 7.27 0.35 -30.95
CA ILE A 460 7.08 -0.09 -32.33
C ILE A 460 7.96 0.69 -33.32
N PHE A 461 8.66 1.72 -32.83
CA PHE A 461 9.57 2.55 -33.61
C PHE A 461 11.02 2.17 -33.30
N ASN A 462 11.91 2.50 -34.23
CA ASN A 462 13.35 2.40 -34.06
C ASN A 462 13.94 3.76 -33.67
N TYR A 463 15.05 3.72 -32.96
CA TYR A 463 15.76 4.90 -32.48
C TYR A 463 17.22 4.84 -32.92
N ASP A 464 17.83 6.02 -33.09
CA ASP A 464 19.18 6.16 -33.60
C ASP A 464 20.21 6.09 -32.46
N PHE A 465 20.63 4.87 -32.12
CA PHE A 465 21.77 4.61 -31.23
C PHE A 465 22.80 3.77 -31.97
N ASP A 466 24.08 3.92 -31.60
CA ASP A 466 25.20 3.29 -32.33
C ASP A 466 25.16 1.76 -32.22
N GLU A 467 24.87 1.25 -31.02
CA GLU A 467 24.69 -0.17 -30.74
C GLU A 467 23.37 -0.38 -29.99
N ILE A 468 22.50 -1.25 -30.53
CA ILE A 468 21.20 -1.58 -29.94
C ILE A 468 21.04 -3.10 -29.88
N ASN A 469 20.82 -3.62 -28.67
CA ASN A 469 20.31 -4.97 -28.50
C ASN A 469 18.82 -5.01 -28.81
N ASN A 470 18.43 -5.59 -29.95
CA ASN A 470 17.04 -5.66 -30.38
C ASN A 470 16.36 -6.95 -29.87
N ILE A 471 15.44 -6.80 -28.93
CA ILE A 471 14.63 -7.88 -28.34
C ILE A 471 13.29 -7.91 -29.08
N GLU A 472 13.20 -8.73 -30.12
CA GLU A 472 11.99 -8.83 -30.94
C GLU A 472 10.90 -9.69 -30.28
N ILE A 473 9.68 -9.18 -30.25
CA ILE A 473 8.46 -9.92 -29.87
C ILE A 473 7.58 -10.05 -31.12
N LYS A 474 7.48 -11.26 -31.66
CA LYS A 474 6.72 -11.57 -32.89
C LYS A 474 5.21 -11.49 -32.63
N GLU A 475 4.60 -12.49 -32.01
CA GLU A 475 3.14 -12.58 -31.82
C GLU A 475 2.71 -12.50 -30.34
N HIS A 476 3.48 -13.10 -29.45
CA HIS A 476 3.31 -13.21 -28.00
C HIS A 476 4.66 -13.10 -27.25
N LEU A 477 4.60 -12.72 -25.98
CA LEU A 477 5.81 -12.57 -25.16
C LEU A 477 6.48 -13.91 -24.85
N ILE A 478 5.70 -14.90 -24.44
CA ILE A 478 6.16 -16.26 -24.11
C ILE A 478 5.65 -17.15 -25.25
N GLU A 479 6.56 -17.58 -26.13
CA GLU A 479 6.26 -18.40 -27.30
C GLU A 479 7.06 -19.69 -27.21
N VAL A 480 6.54 -20.75 -27.82
CA VAL A 480 7.34 -21.95 -28.10
C VAL A 480 8.35 -21.55 -29.17
N CYS A 481 9.64 -21.61 -28.86
CA CYS A 481 10.65 -21.56 -29.91
C CYS A 481 10.41 -22.76 -30.83
N GLU A 482 9.79 -22.54 -32.00
CA GLU A 482 10.01 -23.44 -33.11
C GLU A 482 11.51 -23.32 -33.42
N ASN A 483 12.23 -24.44 -33.29
CA ASN A 483 13.64 -24.51 -33.65
C ASN A 483 13.78 -24.01 -35.10
N GLU A 484 14.40 -22.85 -35.29
CA GLU A 484 14.96 -22.44 -36.58
C GLU A 484 16.36 -23.01 -36.73
#